data_AF-A0A2A2KPR0-F1
#
_entry.id   AF-A0A2A2KPR0-F1
#
_cell.length_a   1.000
_cell.length_b   1.000
_cell.length_c   1.000
_cell.angle_alpha   90.00
_cell.angle_beta   90.00
_cell.angle_gamma   90.00
#
_symmetry.space_group_name_H-M   'P 1'
#
loop_
_entity.id
_entity.type
_entity.pdbx_description
1 polymer ?
#
loop_
_entity_poly.entity_id
_entity_poly.type
_entity_poly.pdbx_seq_one_letter_code
_entity_poly.pdbx_strand_id
1 'polypeptide(L)'
;MDIVFAVDLNSFTADNFGNAKSFIGDFVDSIDMAPDVSRISILFVSSDIHVPLPLGGYQEKEHLKSLLRDYSYPAISDSQTIDASNAIRQQFTTFPRTDASKLVIILTNNNDW
;
A
#
# COMPACT_ATOMS: atom_id res chain seq x y z
N MET A 1 1.08 -10.27 -11.92
CA MET A 1 1.96 -9.81 -10.83
C MET A 1 1.10 -9.27 -9.71
N ASP A 2 1.47 -9.53 -8.46
CA ASP A 2 0.76 -9.00 -7.31
C ASP A 2 1.72 -8.08 -6.54
N ILE A 3 1.30 -6.84 -6.30
CA ILE A 3 2.12 -5.78 -5.72
C ILE A 3 1.45 -5.29 -4.44
N VAL A 4 2.21 -5.20 -3.36
CA VAL A 4 1.77 -4.63 -2.09
C VAL A 4 2.62 -3.41 -1.76
N PHE A 5 1.98 -2.25 -1.63
CA PHE A 5 2.59 -1.06 -1.05
C PHE A 5 2.38 -1.09 0.46
N ALA A 6 3.47 -1.09 1.22
CA ALA A 6 3.45 -0.89 2.66
C ALA A 6 4.06 0.49 2.96
N VAL A 7 3.25 1.39 3.49
CA VAL A 7 3.64 2.78 3.73
C VAL A 7 3.73 3.00 5.23
N ASP A 8 4.94 3.18 5.73
CA ASP A 8 5.19 3.49 7.14
C ASP A 8 4.83 4.95 7.40
N LEU A 9 3.68 5.20 8.04
CA LEU A 9 3.17 6.55 8.25
C LEU A 9 4.02 7.38 9.24
N ASN A 10 4.75 6.72 10.15
CA ASN A 10 5.68 7.39 11.07
C ASN A 10 6.91 7.96 10.36
N SER A 11 7.17 7.47 9.14
CA SER A 11 8.22 7.99 8.27
C SER A 11 7.85 9.30 7.56
N PHE A 12 6.60 9.74 7.69
CA PHE A 12 6.08 10.90 6.97
C PHE A 12 5.55 11.93 7.96
N THR A 13 5.58 13.20 7.55
CA THR A 13 4.76 14.26 8.12
C THR A 13 3.50 14.39 7.26
N ALA A 14 2.48 15.10 7.77
CA ALA A 14 1.31 15.42 6.96
C ALA A 14 1.68 16.10 5.63
N ASP A 15 2.70 16.98 5.64
CA ASP A 15 3.16 17.72 4.47
C ASP A 15 3.80 16.84 3.40
N ASN A 16 4.61 15.85 3.79
CA ASN A 16 5.36 15.02 2.83
C ASN A 16 4.62 13.72 2.45
N PHE A 17 3.58 13.32 3.18
CA PHE A 17 2.75 12.15 2.87
C PHE A 17 2.10 12.25 1.48
N GLY A 18 1.77 13.47 1.03
CA GLY A 18 1.27 13.72 -0.32
C GLY A 18 2.20 13.23 -1.43
N ASN A 19 3.52 13.25 -1.20
CA ASN A 19 4.49 12.75 -2.18
C ASN A 19 4.46 11.23 -2.28
N ALA A 20 4.30 10.51 -1.16
CA ALA A 20 4.13 9.06 -1.16
C ALA A 20 2.87 8.65 -1.93
N LYS A 21 1.75 9.37 -1.70
CA LYS A 21 0.51 9.14 -2.45
C LYS A 21 0.65 9.40 -3.94
N SER A 22 1.35 10.48 -4.31
CA SER A 22 1.61 10.82 -5.72
C SER A 22 2.47 9.77 -6.39
N PHE A 23 3.55 9.31 -5.73
CA PHE A 23 4.38 8.22 -6.24
C PHE A 23 3.58 6.94 -6.51
N ILE A 24 2.70 6.52 -5.59
CA ILE A 24 1.86 5.33 -5.80
C ILE A 24 0.91 5.56 -6.98
N GLY A 25 0.31 6.75 -7.09
CA GLY A 25 -0.57 7.12 -8.20
C GLY A 25 0.14 7.06 -9.57
N ASP A 26 1.33 7.65 -9.67
CA ASP A 26 2.13 7.66 -10.88
C ASP A 26 2.59 6.24 -11.26
N PHE A 27 2.98 5.44 -10.26
CA PHE A 27 3.32 4.03 -10.47
C PHE A 27 2.14 3.24 -11.04
N VAL A 28 0.94 3.43 -10.47
CA VAL A 28 -0.32 2.80 -10.91
C VAL A 28 -0.66 3.17 -12.35
N ASP A 29 -0.45 4.42 -12.74
CA ASP A 29 -0.69 4.85 -14.12
C ASP A 29 0.30 4.17 -15.10
N SER A 30 1.51 3.81 -14.65
CA SER A 30 2.54 3.16 -15.47
C SER A 30 2.38 1.65 -15.72
N ILE A 31 1.46 0.96 -15.01
CA ILE A 31 1.29 -0.50 -15.13
C ILE A 31 -0.09 -0.92 -15.59
N ASP A 32 -0.20 -2.04 -16.29
CA ASP A 32 -1.49 -2.62 -16.68
C ASP A 32 -2.15 -3.34 -15.50
N MET A 33 -3.22 -2.74 -14.98
CA MET A 33 -4.00 -3.27 -13.87
C MET A 33 -5.21 -4.02 -14.39
N ALA A 34 -5.30 -5.29 -14.02
CA ALA A 34 -6.46 -6.14 -14.28
C ALA A 34 -6.43 -7.34 -13.32
N PRO A 35 -7.58 -7.98 -13.03
CA PRO A 35 -7.64 -9.12 -12.12
C PRO A 35 -6.69 -10.28 -12.48
N ASP A 36 -6.34 -10.43 -13.75
CA ASP A 36 -5.45 -11.46 -14.29
C ASP A 36 -4.10 -10.91 -14.81
N VAL A 37 -3.88 -9.60 -14.79
CA VAL A 37 -2.59 -8.99 -15.18
C VAL A 37 -1.82 -8.56 -13.94
N SER A 38 -2.04 -7.34 -13.44
CA SER A 38 -1.43 -6.84 -12.21
C SER A 38 -2.48 -6.48 -11.17
N ARG A 39 -2.29 -6.96 -9.94
CA ARG A 39 -3.10 -6.59 -8.77
C ARG A 39 -2.28 -5.74 -7.82
N ILE A 40 -2.94 -4.81 -7.13
CA ILE A 40 -2.30 -3.88 -6.20
C ILE A 40 -3.03 -3.89 -4.87
N SER A 41 -2.28 -3.80 -3.78
CA SER A 41 -2.79 -3.53 -2.44
C SER A 41 -2.00 -2.38 -1.82
N ILE A 42 -2.65 -1.64 -0.92
CA ILE A 42 -2.03 -0.55 -0.16
C ILE A 42 -2.31 -0.83 1.31
N LEU A 43 -1.26 -0.77 2.13
CA LEU A 43 -1.29 -0.82 3.59
C LEU A 43 -0.63 0.45 4.12
N PHE A 44 -1.29 1.10 5.07
CA PHE A 44 -0.71 2.15 5.90
C PHE A 44 -0.35 1.56 7.26
N VAL A 45 0.90 1.71 7.67
CA VAL A 45 1.46 1.06 8.87
C VAL A 45 1.90 2.14 9.85
N SER A 46 1.49 2.01 11.11
CA SER A 46 1.90 2.87 12.23
C SER A 46 1.87 2.01 13.51
N SER A 47 1.29 2.48 14.62
CA SER A 47 0.91 1.60 15.74
C SER A 47 -0.29 0.68 15.42
N ASP A 48 -0.98 0.93 14.30
CA ASP A 48 -2.01 0.08 13.71
C ASP A 48 -1.79 -0.07 12.19
N ILE A 49 -2.36 -1.14 11.60
CA ILE A 49 -2.32 -1.42 10.16
C ILE A 49 -3.69 -1.14 9.55
N HIS A 50 -3.74 -0.16 8.65
CA HIS A 50 -4.93 0.13 7.86
C HIS A 50 -4.76 -0.41 6.44
N VAL A 51 -5.73 -1.19 5.95
CA VAL A 51 -5.72 -1.76 4.59
C VAL A 51 -6.84 -1.11 3.76
N PRO A 52 -6.63 0.11 3.24
CA PRO A 52 -7.64 0.81 2.44
C PRO A 52 -7.95 0.10 1.13
N LEU A 53 -6.98 -0.65 0.60
CA LEU A 53 -7.13 -1.38 -0.65
C LEU A 53 -6.54 -2.79 -0.52
N PRO A 54 -7.38 -3.82 -0.30
CA PRO A 54 -6.92 -5.20 -0.35
C PRO A 54 -6.60 -5.61 -1.79
N LEU A 55 -5.74 -6.62 -1.93
CA LEU A 55 -5.31 -7.10 -3.24
C LEU A 55 -6.50 -7.54 -4.11
N GLY A 56 -6.72 -6.86 -5.24
CA GLY A 56 -7.84 -7.16 -6.15
C GLY A 56 -9.20 -6.62 -5.71
N GLY A 57 -9.26 -5.76 -4.68
CA GLY A 57 -10.48 -5.15 -4.16
C GLY A 57 -10.97 -3.89 -4.88
N TYR A 58 -10.52 -3.62 -6.10
CA TYR A 58 -10.90 -2.43 -6.89
C TYR A 58 -11.45 -2.81 -8.26
N GLN A 59 -12.26 -1.91 -8.84
CA GLN A 59 -12.81 -2.09 -10.18
C GLN A 59 -11.86 -1.55 -11.25
N GLU A 60 -11.28 -0.37 -11.02
CA GLU A 60 -10.44 0.36 -11.98
C GLU A 60 -9.35 1.18 -11.28
N LYS A 61 -8.36 1.65 -12.06
CA LYS A 61 -7.26 2.51 -11.56
C LYS A 61 -7.78 3.74 -10.81
N GLU A 62 -8.87 4.33 -11.28
CA GLU A 62 -9.41 5.56 -10.70
C GLU A 62 -9.95 5.35 -9.27
N HIS A 63 -10.47 4.16 -8.95
CA HIS A 63 -10.90 3.84 -7.59
C HIS A 63 -9.70 3.80 -6.63
N LEU A 64 -8.58 3.20 -7.04
CA LEU A 64 -7.35 3.25 -6.25
C LEU A 64 -6.90 4.70 -6.03
N LYS A 65 -6.88 5.51 -7.09
CA LYS A 65 -6.46 6.92 -7.01
C LYS A 65 -7.40 7.75 -6.14
N SER A 66 -8.71 7.49 -6.15
CA SER A 66 -9.65 8.18 -5.27
C SER A 66 -9.40 7.82 -3.80
N LEU A 67 -9.18 6.53 -3.49
CA LEU A 67 -8.83 6.09 -2.13
C LEU A 67 -7.57 6.79 -1.61
N LEU A 68 -6.54 6.94 -2.46
CA LEU A 68 -5.34 7.71 -2.12
C LEU A 68 -5.67 9.19 -1.87
N ARG A 69 -6.39 9.85 -2.77
CA ARG A 69 -6.73 11.28 -2.60
C ARG A 69 -7.51 11.52 -1.31
N ASP A 70 -8.48 10.66 -1.01
CA ASP A 70 -9.41 10.81 0.11
C ASP A 70 -8.79 10.40 1.46
N TYR A 71 -7.73 9.58 1.44
CA TYR A 71 -7.04 9.21 2.67
C TYR A 71 -6.28 10.40 3.27
N SER A 72 -6.78 10.87 4.42
CA SER A 72 -6.17 11.93 5.22
C SER A 72 -5.08 11.37 6.11
N TYR A 73 -3.96 12.08 6.25
CA TYR A 73 -2.89 11.68 7.17
C TYR A 73 -3.45 11.66 8.61
N PRO A 74 -3.39 10.51 9.30
CA PRO A 74 -3.98 10.40 10.63
C PRO A 74 -3.16 11.19 11.67
N ALA A 75 -3.79 11.55 12.79
CA ALA A 75 -3.06 12.05 13.94
C ALA A 75 -2.32 10.87 14.59
N ILE A 76 -1.01 10.79 14.40
CA ILE A 76 -0.18 9.72 14.95
C ILE A 76 0.54 10.23 16.19
N SER A 77 0.25 9.60 17.33
CA SER A 77 0.88 9.91 18.62
C SER A 77 2.02 8.96 18.96
N ASP A 78 2.02 7.76 18.40
CA ASP A 78 3.01 6.72 18.69
C ASP A 78 4.13 6.77 17.67
N SER A 79 5.36 6.94 18.13
CA SER A 79 6.53 6.99 17.24
C SER A 79 7.01 5.62 16.75
N GLN A 80 6.33 4.54 17.13
CA GLN A 80 6.72 3.17 16.79
C GLN A 80 5.81 2.60 15.71
N THR A 81 6.43 1.94 14.73
CA THR A 81 5.75 1.23 13.66
C THR A 81 5.73 -0.27 13.97
N ILE A 82 4.57 -0.91 13.89
CA ILE A 82 4.44 -2.35 14.13
C ILE A 82 4.90 -3.18 12.92
N ASP A 83 5.29 -4.43 13.18
CA ASP A 83 5.63 -5.36 12.11
C ASP A 83 4.41 -5.67 11.24
N ALA A 84 4.49 -5.32 9.96
CA ALA A 84 3.46 -5.55 8.95
C ALA A 84 3.64 -6.86 8.17
N SER A 85 4.66 -7.66 8.46
CA SER A 85 5.03 -8.86 7.68
C SER A 85 3.87 -9.83 7.50
N ASN A 86 3.11 -10.11 8.55
CA ASN A 86 1.95 -11.01 8.49
C ASN A 86 0.81 -10.41 7.66
N ALA A 87 0.51 -9.12 7.83
CA ALA A 87 -0.54 -8.44 7.07
C ALA A 87 -0.21 -8.39 5.57
N ILE A 88 1.06 -8.13 5.22
CA ILE A 88 1.56 -8.17 3.84
C ILE A 88 1.44 -9.59 3.27
N ARG A 89 1.92 -10.61 4.00
CA ARG A 89 1.81 -12.02 3.58
C ARG A 89 0.36 -12.43 3.33
N GLN A 90 -0.56 -12.00 4.19
CA GLN A 90 -1.98 -12.31 4.07
C GLN A 90 -2.61 -11.80 2.77
N GLN A 91 -2.12 -10.69 2.21
CA GLN A 91 -2.59 -10.19 0.92
C GLN A 91 -2.35 -11.19 -0.22
N PHE A 92 -1.24 -11.94 -0.16
CA PHE A 92 -0.90 -12.92 -1.20
C PHE A 92 -1.54 -14.29 -0.99
N THR A 93 -2.08 -14.58 0.19
CA THR A 93 -2.62 -15.90 0.55
C THR A 93 -4.14 -15.95 0.61
N THR A 94 -4.83 -14.81 0.74
CA THR A 94 -6.29 -14.77 0.82
C THR A 94 -6.95 -15.16 -0.51
N PHE A 95 -6.38 -14.72 -1.64
CA PHE A 95 -6.79 -15.11 -3.00
C PHE A 95 -5.56 -15.39 -3.87
N PRO A 96 -4.88 -16.53 -3.64
CA PRO A 96 -3.55 -16.75 -4.14
C PRO A 96 -3.54 -16.91 -5.66
N ARG A 97 -2.53 -16.30 -6.29
CA ARG A 97 -2.08 -16.61 -7.64
C ARG A 97 -0.72 -17.29 -7.55
N THR A 98 -0.69 -18.60 -7.77
CA THR A 98 0.55 -19.39 -7.67
C THR A 98 1.58 -18.93 -8.70
N ASP A 99 1.12 -18.59 -9.89
CA ASP A 99 1.98 -18.30 -11.04
C ASP A 99 2.33 -16.81 -11.18
N ALA A 100 1.77 -15.96 -10.30
CA ALA A 100 2.09 -14.53 -10.29
C ALA A 100 3.31 -14.24 -9.40
N SER A 101 4.24 -13.46 -9.94
CA SER A 101 5.30 -12.80 -9.19
C SER A 101 4.70 -11.92 -8.09
N LYS A 102 5.33 -11.93 -6.91
CA LYS A 102 4.91 -11.19 -5.71
C LYS A 102 5.97 -10.13 -5.41
N LEU A 103 5.55 -8.87 -5.33
CA LEU A 103 6.42 -7.73 -5.06
C LEU A 103 5.88 -6.95 -3.86
N VAL A 104 6.77 -6.58 -2.94
CA VAL A 104 6.47 -5.67 -1.84
C VAL A 104 7.31 -4.43 -2.02
N ILE A 105 6.67 -3.26 -1.98
CA ILE A 105 7.33 -1.96 -2.02
C ILE A 105 7.07 -1.30 -0.67
N ILE A 106 8.13 -1.09 0.09
CA ILE A 106 8.07 -0.43 1.39
C ILE A 106 8.46 1.04 1.20
N LEU A 107 7.59 1.96 1.63
CA LEU A 107 7.86 3.39 1.67
C LEU A 107 8.12 3.80 3.12
N THR A 108 9.37 4.11 3.42
CA THR A 108 9.85 4.48 4.76
C THR A 108 11.02 5.46 4.65
N ASN A 109 11.26 6.24 5.70
CA ASN A 109 12.45 7.09 5.89
C ASN A 109 13.42 6.48 6.93
N ASN A 110 13.07 5.33 7.50
CA ASN A 110 13.80 4.60 8.54
C ASN A 110 14.28 3.24 8.00
N ASN A 111 15.26 2.62 8.67
CA ASN A 111 15.85 1.34 8.26
C ASN A 111 15.30 0.12 9.05
N ASP A 112 14.16 0.24 9.73
CA ASP A 112 13.71 -0.73 10.74
C ASP A 112 12.81 -1.88 10.19
N TRP A 113 12.99 -2.28 8.93
CA TRP A 113 12.15 -3.29 8.25
C TRP A 113 12.86 -4.62 7.99
#